data_AF-A0A1G5RYL2-F1
#
_entry.id   AF-A0A1G5RYL2-F1
#
_cell.length_a   1.000
_cell.length_b   1.000
_cell.length_c   1.000
_cell.angle_alpha   90.00
_cell.angle_beta   90.00
_cell.angle_gamma   90.00
#
_symmetry.space_group_name_H-M   'P 1'
#
loop_
_entity.id
_entity.type
_entity.pdbx_description
1 polymer ?
#
loop_
_entity_poly.entity_id
_entity_poly.type
_entity_poly.pdbx_seq_one_letter_code
_entity_poly.pdbx_strand_id
1 'polypeptide(L)' 'MKVNNEQNSETLESKIQTLLDRQLFDDMESNLIRLRYGIGIEQPLPPSEISRIMKIKAKALEVLVEQVDRKIFNQLKNEL' A
#
# COMPACT_ATOMS: atom_id res chain seq x y z
N MET A 1 16.61 4.05 34.63
CA MET A 1 16.84 3.12 33.52
C MET A 1 15.52 2.46 33.18
N LYS A 2 14.85 2.87 32.10
CA LYS A 2 13.67 2.15 31.59
C LYS A 2 14.08 1.52 30.26
N VAL A 3 13.81 0.23 30.18
CA VAL A 3 14.32 -0.70 29.18
C VAL A 3 13.83 -0.27 27.79
N ASN A 4 14.77 0.08 26.91
CA ASN A 4 14.53 0.20 25.48
C ASN A 4 14.15 -1.19 24.96
N ASN A 5 12.86 -1.46 24.79
CA ASN A 5 12.40 -2.48 23.86
C ASN A 5 12.21 -1.80 22.50
N GLU A 6 13.31 -1.37 21.89
CA GLU A 6 13.39 -1.11 20.44
C GLU A 6 13.39 -2.47 19.73
N GLN A 7 12.29 -3.22 19.82
CA GLN A 7 12.01 -4.20 18.80
C GLN A 7 11.58 -3.41 17.57
N ASN A 8 12.50 -3.30 16.60
CA ASN A 8 12.26 -2.84 15.23
C ASN A 8 11.06 -3.57 14.62
N SER A 9 9.86 -3.14 14.98
CA SER A 9 8.62 -3.61 14.37
C SER A 9 8.45 -2.75 13.14
N GLU A 10 9.10 -3.14 12.05
CA GLU A 10 8.77 -2.58 10.73
C GLU A 10 7.26 -2.70 10.55
N THR A 11 6.58 -1.57 10.55
CA THR A 11 5.15 -1.52 10.32
C THR A 11 4.88 -1.94 8.87
N LEU A 12 3.69 -2.46 8.62
CA LEU A 12 3.25 -2.76 7.25
C LEU A 12 3.38 -1.53 6.35
N GLU A 13 3.12 -0.35 6.91
CA GLU A 13 3.31 0.95 6.25
C GLU A 13 4.75 1.15 5.78
N SER A 14 5.74 0.98 6.66
CA SER A 14 7.17 1.12 6.30
C SER A 14 7.62 0.13 5.24
N LYS A 15 7.11 -1.10 5.28
CA LYS A 15 7.40 -2.11 4.26
C LYS A 15 6.79 -1.72 2.91
N ILE A 16 5.54 -1.29 2.89
CA ILE A 16 4.86 -0.85 1.66
C ILE A 16 5.53 0.41 1.10
N GLN A 17 5.92 1.36 1.95
CA GLN A 17 6.70 2.54 1.54
C GLN A 17 8.02 2.13 0.89
N THR A 18 8.75 1.17 1.47
CA THR A 18 9.98 0.63 0.88
C THR A 18 9.72 0.00 -0.49
N LEU A 19 8.61 -0.70 -0.68
CA LEU A 19 8.25 -1.27 -1.98
C LEU A 19 7.91 -0.18 -3.02
N LEU A 20 7.28 0.92 -2.61
CA LEU A 20 7.02 2.08 -3.48
C LEU A 20 8.33 2.75 -3.91
N ASP A 21 9.29 2.90 -3.00
CA ASP A 21 10.58 3.56 -3.28
C ASP A 21 11.46 2.76 -4.26
N ARG A 22 11.24 1.44 -4.35
CA ARG A 22 11.91 0.57 -5.33
C ARG A 22 11.37 0.67 -6.76
N GLN A 23 10.38 1.54 -7.01
CA GLN A 23 9.76 1.74 -8.33
C GLN A 23 9.24 0.44 -8.97
N LEU A 24 8.73 -0.48 -8.14
CA LEU A 24 8.16 -1.75 -8.60
C LEU A 24 6.76 -1.60 -9.19
N PHE A 25 6.13 -0.44 -8.96
CA PHE A 25 4.75 -0.12 -9.33
C PHE A 25 4.72 1.06 -10.29
N ASP A 26 3.79 1.03 -11.24
CA ASP A 26 3.56 2.20 -12.09
C ASP A 26 2.90 3.35 -11.31
N ASP A 27 2.73 4.52 -11.95
CA ASP A 27 2.15 5.69 -11.30
C ASP A 27 0.71 5.44 -10.80
N MET A 28 -0.07 4.65 -11.53
CA MET A 28 -1.46 4.35 -11.18
C MET A 28 -1.52 3.39 -10.00
N GLU A 29 -0.75 2.31 -10.03
CA GLU A 29 -0.58 1.35 -8.94
C GLU A 29 -0.06 2.06 -7.69
N SER A 30 1.00 2.87 -7.82
CA SER A 30 1.59 3.63 -6.72
C SER A 30 0.58 4.56 -6.06
N ASN A 31 -0.22 5.26 -6.85
CA ASN A 31 -1.28 6.12 -6.33
C ASN A 31 -2.36 5.31 -5.61
N LEU A 32 -2.79 4.18 -6.18
CA LEU A 32 -3.74 3.27 -5.52
C LEU A 32 -3.22 2.77 -4.18
N ILE A 33 -1.96 2.36 -4.11
CA ILE A 33 -1.33 1.86 -2.88
C ILE A 33 -1.33 2.95 -1.82
N ARG A 34 -0.93 4.18 -2.18
CA ARG A 34 -0.93 5.32 -1.24
C ARG A 34 -2.31 5.57 -0.65
N LEU A 35 -3.34 5.63 -1.50
CA LEU A 35 -4.72 5.87 -1.04
C LEU A 35 -5.27 4.71 -0.20
N ARG A 36 -5.00 3.47 -0.60
CA ARG A 36 -5.54 2.27 0.06
C ARG A 36 -4.87 1.94 1.38
N TYR A 37 -3.57 2.20 1.51
CA TYR A 37 -2.82 1.90 2.73
C TYR A 37 -2.57 3.14 3.60
N GLY A 38 -3.01 4.32 3.18
CA GLY A 38 -2.84 5.55 3.95
C GLY A 38 -1.42 6.13 3.87
N ILE A 39 -0.63 5.77 2.87
CA ILE A 39 0.78 6.17 2.80
C ILE A 39 0.88 7.66 2.44
N GLY A 40 1.36 8.47 3.40
CA GLY A 40 1.50 9.92 3.22
C GLY A 40 0.18 10.69 3.30
N ILE A 41 -0.89 10.08 3.83
CA ILE A 41 -2.18 10.71 4.11
C ILE A 41 -2.63 10.35 5.54
N GLU A 42 -3.64 11.05 6.08
CA GLU A 42 -4.10 10.85 7.47
C GLU A 42 -4.63 9.44 7.73
N GLN A 43 -5.31 8.83 6.75
CA GLN A 43 -5.90 7.50 6.89
C GLN A 43 -6.13 6.81 5.53
N PRO A 44 -6.15 5.46 5.50
CA PRO A 44 -6.63 4.68 4.36
C PRO A 44 -8.02 5.11 3.88
N LEU A 45 -8.21 5.17 2.57
CA LEU A 45 -9.50 5.51 1.96
C LEU A 45 -10.31 4.26 1.60
N PRO A 46 -11.65 4.32 1.71
CA PRO A 46 -12.51 3.22 1.28
C PRO A 46 -12.54 3.10 -0.25
N PRO A 47 -12.84 1.91 -0.81
CA PRO A 47 -12.87 1.69 -2.27
C PRO A 47 -13.81 2.64 -3.03
N SER A 48 -14.91 3.06 -2.41
CA SER A 48 -15.85 4.02 -3.00
C SER A 48 -15.25 5.40 -3.23
N GLU A 49 -14.39 5.87 -2.33
CA GLU A 49 -13.70 7.15 -2.46
C GLU A 49 -12.51 7.05 -3.42
N ILE A 50 -11.73 5.97 -3.34
CA ILE A 50 -10.63 5.69 -4.28
C ILE A 50 -11.17 5.68 -5.72
N SER A 51 -12.30 5.01 -5.95
CA SER A 51 -13.00 4.95 -7.24
C SER A 51 -13.31 6.35 -7.78
N ARG A 52 -13.77 7.27 -6.92
CA ARG A 52 -14.06 8.67 -7.28
C ARG A 52 -12.81 9.46 -7.58
N ILE A 53 -11.78 9.35 -6.74
CA ILE A 53 -10.51 10.08 -6.87
C ILE A 53 -9.76 9.67 -8.15
N MET A 54 -9.64 8.35 -8.36
CA MET A 54 -8.95 7.79 -9.53
C MET A 54 -9.81 7.80 -10.80
N LYS A 55 -11.12 8.10 -10.69
CA LYS A 55 -12.09 8.05 -11.79
C LYS A 55 -12.16 6.68 -12.47
N ILE A 56 -12.06 5.60 -11.68
CA ILE A 56 -12.10 4.21 -12.14
C ILE A 56 -13.44 3.60 -11.73
N LYS A 57 -14.08 2.81 -12.60
CA LYS A 57 -15.32 2.10 -12.24
C LYS A 57 -15.06 1.09 -11.11
N ALA A 58 -15.99 0.95 -10.16
CA ALA A 58 -15.83 0.08 -8.99
C ALA A 58 -15.35 -1.34 -9.32
N LYS A 59 -15.91 -1.99 -10.35
CA LYS A 59 -15.49 -3.33 -10.80
C LYS A 59 -14.05 -3.36 -11.33
N ALA A 60 -13.62 -2.32 -12.04
CA ALA A 60 -12.25 -2.23 -12.53
C ALA A 60 -11.27 -1.93 -11.39
N LEU A 61 -11.70 -1.11 -10.42
CA LEU A 61 -10.92 -0.85 -9.21
C LEU A 61 -10.71 -2.12 -8.39
N GLU A 62 -11.75 -2.94 -8.22
CA GLU A 62 -11.66 -4.21 -7.49
C GLU A 62 -10.59 -5.13 -8.09
N VAL A 63 -10.59 -5.28 -9.42
CA VAL A 63 -9.57 -6.08 -10.13
C VAL A 63 -8.17 -5.47 -9.94
N LEU A 64 -8.04 -4.15 -10.06
CA LEU A 64 -6.75 -3.47 -9.89
C LEU A 64 -6.22 -3.61 -8.46
N VAL A 65 -7.10 -3.49 -7.46
CA VAL A 65 -6.77 -3.71 -6.05
C VAL A 65 -6.26 -5.13 -5.83
N GLU A 66 -6.96 -6.15 -6.34
CA GLU A 66 -6.51 -7.54 -6.20
C GLU A 66 -5.13 -7.77 -6.84
N GLN A 67 -4.89 -7.21 -8.02
CA GLN A 67 -3.61 -7.31 -8.71
C GLN A 67 -2.48 -6.67 -7.90
N VAL A 68 -2.70 -5.45 -7.42
CA VAL A 68 -1.74 -4.71 -6.59
C VAL A 68 -1.48 -5.42 -5.27
N ASP A 69 -2.52 -5.89 -4.58
CA ASP A 69 -2.40 -6.63 -3.33
C ASP A 69 -1.60 -7.91 -3.50
N ARG A 70 -1.86 -8.66 -4.57
CA ARG A 70 -1.11 -9.87 -4.90
C ARG A 70 0.35 -9.54 -5.18
N LYS A 71 0.61 -8.45 -5.89
CA LYS A 71 1.97 -7.99 -6.20
C LYS A 71 2.72 -7.61 -4.92
N ILE A 72 2.11 -6.81 -4.04
CA ILE A 72 2.66 -6.47 -2.71
C ILE A 72 2.94 -7.74 -1.91
N PHE A 73 1.96 -8.64 -1.79
CA PHE A 73 2.11 -9.88 -1.04
C PHE A 73 3.30 -10.71 -1.54
N ASN A 74 3.45 -10.85 -2.85
CA ASN A 74 4.58 -11.57 -3.44
C ASN A 74 5.93 -10.90 -3.14
N GLN A 75 5.99 -9.57 -3.18
CA GLN A 75 7.22 -8.85 -2.83
C GLN A 75 7.57 -9.03 -1.35
N LEU A 76 6.60 -8.86 -0.45
CA LEU A 76 6.80 -9.04 0.99
C LEU A 76 7.17 -10.48 1.34
N LYS A 77 6.61 -11.47 0.62
CA LYS A 77 6.94 -12.88 0.82
C LYS A 77 8.39 -13.19 0.42
N ASN A 78 8.93 -12.53 -0.60
CA ASN A 78 10.31 -12.74 -1.02
C ASN A 78 11.34 -12.11 -0.06
N GLU A 79 10.90 -11.23 0.84
CA GLU A 79 11.74 -10.59 1.87
C GLU A 79 11.72 -11.31 3.22
N LEU A 80 10.86 -12.32 3.39
CA LEU A 80 10.76 -13.19 4.57
C LEU A 80 11.53 -14.50 4.36
#